data_AF-A0A0A0YMQ4-F1
#
_entry.id   AF-A0A0A0YMQ4-F1
#
_cell.length_a   1.000
_cell.length_b   1.000
_cell.length_c   1.000
_cell.angle_alpha   90.00
_cell.angle_beta   90.00
_cell.angle_gamma   90.00
#
_symmetry.space_group_name_H-M   'P 1'
#
loop_
_entity.id
_entity.type
_entity.pdbx_description
1 polymer ?
#
loop_
_entity_poly.entity_id
_entity_poly.type
_entity_poly.pdbx_seq_one_letter_code
_entity_poly.pdbx_strand_id
1 'polypeptide(L)' 'RDAFDNCITVCNMENVDPLGIHTGESIVVAPSQTLSNREYNLLRTTAIKVIRHFGVVGECNIQYALNPISEEYYII' A
#
# COMPACT_ATOMS: atom_id res chain seq x y z
N ARG A 1 -11.06 -5.69 5.75
CA ARG A 1 -12.09 -4.91 6.47
C ARG A 1 -13.29 -5.79 6.71
N ASP A 2 -13.80 -5.88 7.94
CA ASP A 2 -14.97 -6.70 8.23
C ASP A 2 -16.29 -5.89 8.17
N ALA A 3 -17.42 -6.57 8.43
CA ALA A 3 -18.75 -5.96 8.43
C ALA A 3 -18.98 -4.98 9.60
N PHE A 4 -18.08 -4.95 10.59
CA PHE A 4 -18.11 -4.04 11.74
C PHE A 4 -17.14 -2.86 11.58
N ASP A 5 -16.63 -2.65 10.36
CA ASP A 5 -15.65 -1.61 10.01
C ASP A 5 -14.27 -1.76 10.69
N ASN A 6 -13.95 -2.93 11.25
CA ASN A 6 -12.58 -3.22 11.68
C ASN A 6 -11.70 -3.36 10.44
N CYS A 7 -10.64 -2.56 10.38
CA CYS A 7 -9.75 -2.50 9.22
C CYS A 7 -8.29 -2.57 9.64
N ILE A 8 -7.59 -3.56 9.11
CA ILE A 8 -6.16 -3.79 9.32
C ILE A 8 -5.45 -3.91 7.98
N THR A 9 -4.19 -3.47 7.95
CA THR A 9 -3.26 -3.76 6.86
C THR A 9 -2.43 -4.95 7.31
N VAL A 10 -2.65 -6.12 6.71
CA VAL A 10 -2.04 -7.38 7.16
C VAL A 10 -0.57 -7.46 6.78
N CYS A 11 -0.24 -6.99 5.57
CA CYS A 11 1.10 -7.01 5.03
C CYS A 11 1.35 -5.72 4.25
N ASN A 12 2.58 -5.22 4.28
CA ASN A 12 3.10 -4.22 3.36
C ASN A 12 4.29 -4.81 2.62
N MET A 13 4.38 -4.51 1.33
CA MET A 13 5.40 -5.02 0.43
C MET A 13 6.07 -3.85 -0.28
N GLU A 14 7.35 -4.03 -0.61
CA GLU A 14 8.12 -3.07 -1.40
C GLU A 14 8.75 -3.80 -2.58
N ASN A 15 8.50 -3.27 -3.79
CA ASN A 15 9.15 -3.75 -4.98
C ASN A 15 10.60 -3.26 -4.99
N VAL A 16 11.54 -4.19 -5.18
CA VAL A 16 12.96 -3.86 -5.38
C VAL A 16 13.16 -3.28 -6.78
N ASP A 17 12.43 -3.82 -7.75
CA ASP A 17 12.38 -3.29 -9.11
C ASP A 17 11.50 -2.03 -9.17
N PRO A 18 11.94 -0.97 -9.88
CA PRO A 18 11.20 0.28 -9.94
C PRO A 18 9.90 0.15 -10.74
N LEU A 19 9.02 1.15 -10.57
CA LEU A 19 7.75 1.25 -11.30
C LEU A 19 7.96 1.15 -12.82
N GLY A 20 7.18 0.31 -13.47
CA GLY A 20 7.29 0.02 -14.91
C GLY A 20 7.45 -1.48 -15.21
N ILE A 21 7.83 -2.27 -14.20
CA ILE A 21 7.82 -3.73 -14.25
C ILE A 21 6.56 -4.23 -13.50
N HIS A 22 5.87 -5.23 -14.06
CA HIS A 22 4.67 -5.77 -13.43
C HIS A 22 5.01 -6.39 -12.07
N THR A 23 4.18 -6.18 -11.05
CA THR A 23 4.44 -6.64 -9.68
C THR A 23 4.68 -8.15 -9.57
N GLY A 24 4.01 -8.95 -10.41
CA GLY A 24 4.23 -10.40 -10.50
C GLY A 24 5.56 -10.83 -11.13
N GLU A 25 6.28 -9.90 -11.76
CA GLU A 25 7.60 -10.11 -12.36
C GLU A 25 8.73 -9.42 -11.56
N SER A 26 8.36 -8.54 -10.62
CA SER A 26 9.32 -7.87 -9.74
C SER A 26 9.80 -8.77 -8.61
N ILE A 27 11.05 -8.55 -8.19
CA ILE A 27 11.51 -8.98 -6.88
C ILE A 27 10.82 -8.09 -5.83
N VAL A 28 10.18 -8.71 -4.85
CA VAL A 28 9.42 -8.03 -3.79
C VAL A 28 9.92 -8.47 -2.44
N VAL A 29 10.00 -7.53 -1.50
CA VAL A 29 10.34 -7.79 -0.10
C VAL A 29 9.18 -7.43 0.82
N ALA A 30 9.06 -8.17 1.93
CA ALA A 30 8.10 -7.92 3.00
C ALA A 30 8.81 -8.03 4.37
N PRO A 31 8.66 -7.04 5.28
CA PRO A 31 7.97 -5.77 5.09
C PRO A 31 8.76 -4.79 4.20
N SER A 32 8.20 -3.61 3.92
CA SER A 32 8.95 -2.50 3.29
C SER A 32 10.17 -2.10 4.13
N GLN A 33 11.27 -1.75 3.46
CA GLN A 33 12.58 -1.48 4.05
C GLN A 33 12.97 0.00 4.01
N THR A 34 12.51 0.75 3.00
CA THR A 34 13.00 2.13 2.75
C THR A 34 12.02 3.23 3.18
N LEU A 35 10.80 2.86 3.56
CA LEU A 35 9.80 3.82 4.02
C LEU A 35 10.12 4.36 5.41
N SER A 36 10.08 5.68 5.56
CA SER A 36 9.99 6.30 6.87
C SER A 36 8.67 5.94 7.55
N ASN A 37 8.64 6.03 8.89
CA ASN A 37 7.41 5.81 9.64
C ASN A 37 6.27 6.76 9.20
N ARG A 38 6.60 7.97 8.70
CA ARG A 38 5.61 8.93 8.22
C ARG A 38 4.99 8.47 6.91
N GLU A 39 5.80 8.08 5.94
CA GLU A 39 5.33 7.57 4.65
C GLU A 39 4.52 6.28 4.81
N TYR A 40 4.99 5.36 5.66
CA TYR A 40 4.25 4.14 5.97
C TYR A 40 2.84 4.43 6.51
N ASN A 41 2.73 5.33 7.50
CA ASN A 41 1.44 5.67 8.08
C ASN A 41 0.55 6.50 7.13
N LEU A 42 1.15 7.30 6.24
CA LEU A 42 0.45 8.00 5.16
C LEU A 42 -0.23 6.98 4.23
N LEU A 43 0.54 6.06 3.67
CA LEU A 43 0.03 5.03 2.74
C LEU A 43 -0.98 4.11 3.42
N ARG A 44 -0.70 3.66 4.65
CA ARG A 44 -1.63 2.84 5.45
C ARG A 44 -2.97 3.53 5.68
N THR A 45 -2.94 4.82 6.04
CA THR A 45 -4.17 5.58 6.28
C THR A 45 -4.95 5.78 4.99
N THR A 46 -4.26 6.01 3.87
CA THR A 46 -4.88 6.08 2.55
C THR A 46 -5.55 4.76 2.17
N ALA A 47 -4.90 3.62 2.38
CA ALA A 47 -5.48 2.29 2.14
C ALA A 47 -6.82 2.11 2.85
N ILE A 48 -6.86 2.46 4.15
CA ILE A 48 -8.06 2.35 4.97
C ILE A 48 -9.16 3.30 4.49
N LYS A 49 -8.83 4.51 4.02
CA LYS A 49 -9.81 5.44 3.44
C LYS A 49 -10.39 4.91 2.14
N VAL A 50 -9.55 4.38 1.25
CA VAL A 50 -9.94 3.86 -0.06
C VAL A 50 -10.86 2.65 0.08
N ILE A 51 -10.47 1.65 0.87
CA ILE A 51 -11.27 0.43 1.06
C ILE A 51 -12.64 0.73 1.69
N ARG A 52 -12.71 1.71 2.61
CA ARG A 52 -13.96 2.20 3.19
C ARG A 52 -14.83 2.91 2.15
N HIS A 53 -14.23 3.76 1.32
CA HIS A 53 -14.95 4.48 0.27
C HIS A 53 -15.54 3.53 -0.77
N PHE A 54 -14.82 2.48 -1.16
CA PHE A 54 -15.34 1.44 -2.05
C PHE A 54 -16.32 0.45 -1.38
N GLY A 55 -16.46 0.49 -0.05
CA GLY A 55 -17.39 -0.38 0.67
C GLY A 55 -16.97 -1.84 0.72
N VAL A 56 -15.71 -2.17 0.44
CA VAL A 56 -15.23 -3.56 0.42
C VAL A 56 -15.31 -4.16 1.83
N VAL A 57 -15.90 -5.36 1.92
CA VAL A 57 -15.94 -6.21 3.11
C VAL A 57 -15.28 -7.53 2.74
N GLY A 58 -14.16 -7.84 3.37
CA GLY A 58 -13.25 -8.92 3.00
C GLY A 58 -11.80 -8.45 2.96
N GLU A 59 -11.05 -9.02 2.01
CA GLU A 59 -9.65 -8.71 1.73
C GLU A 59 -9.52 -7.96 0.40
N CYS A 60 -8.49 -7.13 0.28
CA CYS A 60 -8.10 -6.53 -0.98
C CYS A 60 -6.62 -6.14 -0.98
N ASN A 61 -6.05 -6.10 -2.18
CA ASN A 61 -4.74 -5.52 -2.45
C ASN A 61 -4.89 -4.07 -2.95
N ILE A 62 -3.98 -3.18 -2.54
CA ILE A 62 -3.87 -1.81 -3.05
C ILE A 62 -2.40 -1.51 -3.35
N GLN A 63 -2.15 -0.82 -4.46
CA GLN A 63 -0.81 -0.52 -4.96
C GLN A 63 -0.57 0.98 -5.00
N TYR A 64 0.69 1.36 -4.78
CA TYR A 64 1.12 2.76 -4.74
C TYR A 64 2.39 2.94 -5.54
N ALA A 65 2.51 4.10 -6.18
CA ALA A 65 3.79 4.64 -6.64
C ALA A 65 4.15 5.82 -5.74
N LEU A 66 5.19 5.69 -4.91
CA LEU A 66 5.70 6.75 -4.04
C LEU A 66 6.96 7.37 -4.67
N ASN A 67 7.05 8.70 -4.66
CA ASN A 67 8.24 9.42 -5.09
C ASN A 67 9.39 9.19 -4.08
N PRO A 68 10.59 8.75 -4.50
CA PRO A 68 11.67 8.43 -3.57
C PRO A 68 12.30 9.64 -2.86
N ILE A 69 12.01 10.87 -3.31
CA ILE A 69 12.58 12.11 -2.76
C ILE A 69 11.53 13.04 -2.15
N SER A 70 10.25 12.67 -2.18
CA SER A 70 9.14 13.46 -1.63
C SER A 70 7.98 12.58 -1.17
N GLU A 71 6.99 13.15 -0.48
CA GLU A 71 5.80 12.38 -0.07
C GLU A 71 4.70 12.34 -1.15
N GLU A 72 5.03 12.71 -2.39
CA GLU A 72 4.11 12.61 -3.50
C GLU A 72 3.91 11.13 -3.85
N TYR A 73 2.64 10.69 -3.89
CA TYR A 73 2.32 9.33 -4.27
C TYR A 73 1.05 9.28 -5.13
N TYR A 74 0.95 8.21 -5.90
CA TYR A 74 -0.19 7.88 -6.74
C TYR A 74 -0.74 6.51 -6.34
N ILE A 75 -2.07 6.35 -6.42
CA ILE A 75 -2.74 5.04 -6.29
C ILE A 75 -2.81 4.47 -7.70
N ILE A 76 -2.35 3.22 -7.87
CA ILE A 76 -2.37 2.49 -9.15
C ILE A 76 -3.68 1.72 -9.31
#